data_AF-A0A3D9DMB8-F1
#
_entry.id   AF-A0A3D9DMB8-F1
#
_cell.length_a   1.000
_cell.length_b   1.000
_cell.length_c   1.000
_cell.angle_alpha   90.00
_cell.angle_beta   90.00
_cell.angle_gamma   90.00
#
_symmetry.space_group_name_H-M   'P 1'
#
loop_
_entity.id
_entity.type
_entity.pdbx_description
1 polymer ?
#
loop_
_entity_poly.entity_id
_entity_poly.type
_entity_poly.pdbx_seq_one_letter_code
_entity_poly.pdbx_strand_id
1 'polypeptide(L)'
;MLHDERILKNKFAYFFTIIFILGWIIYYGVFVINVLLKGYRLVEKYIKFRIPIYFLNFIVFTLLIVTFVHVFKESKKMFMYLNMTCVLIIILGSLSFYINYDEIWGKYIYSFLFGLTLFLIGPTLFINYFKHTPAKNEIENIGKHND
;
A
#
# COMPACT_ATOMS: atom_id res chain seq x y z
N MET A 1 -14.25 -19.47 22.83
CA MET A 1 -15.06 -18.41 22.16
C MET A 1 -14.32 -17.09 22.01
N LEU A 2 -14.11 -16.30 23.08
CA LEU A 2 -13.41 -14.99 22.97
C LEU A 2 -11.93 -15.08 22.51
N HIS A 3 -11.28 -16.22 22.73
CA HIS A 3 -9.90 -16.46 22.30
C HIS A 3 -9.83 -16.89 20.83
N ASP A 4 -10.68 -17.83 20.42
CA ASP A 4 -10.75 -18.34 19.04
C ASP A 4 -11.12 -17.25 18.03
N GLU A 5 -12.04 -16.35 18.39
CA GLU A 5 -12.39 -15.19 17.56
C GLU A 5 -11.21 -14.22 17.37
N ARG A 6 -10.40 -14.01 18.42
CA ARG A 6 -9.21 -13.14 18.33
C ARG A 6 -8.13 -13.74 17.45
N ILE A 7 -7.92 -15.05 17.53
CA ILE A 7 -6.95 -15.78 16.70
C ILE A 7 -7.38 -15.72 15.22
N LEU A 8 -8.66 -15.96 14.93
CA LEU A 8 -9.19 -15.91 13.57
C LEU A 8 -9.08 -14.50 12.96
N LYS A 9 -9.37 -13.47 13.77
CA LYS A 9 -9.30 -12.06 13.38
C LYS A 9 -7.88 -11.61 13.00
N ASN A 10 -6.87 -12.06 13.76
CA ASN A 10 -5.46 -11.77 13.43
C ASN A 10 -5.01 -12.47 12.14
N LYS A 11 -5.44 -13.72 11.92
CA LYS A 11 -5.17 -14.46 10.67
C LYS A 11 -5.81 -13.79 9.45
N PHE A 12 -7.06 -13.33 9.57
CA PHE A 12 -7.75 -12.59 8.51
C PHE A 12 -7.04 -11.27 8.19
N ALA A 13 -6.67 -10.48 9.21
CA ALA A 13 -5.95 -9.22 9.02
C ALA A 13 -4.60 -9.45 8.33
N TYR A 14 -3.89 -10.54 8.67
CA TYR A 14 -2.66 -10.95 8.01
C TYR A 14 -2.87 -11.26 6.52
N PHE A 15 -3.83 -12.12 6.21
CA PHE A 15 -4.15 -12.52 4.85
C PHE A 15 -4.60 -11.31 4.00
N PHE A 16 -5.48 -10.48 4.56
CA PHE A 16 -5.93 -9.24 3.94
C PHE A 16 -4.76 -8.30 3.63
N THR A 17 -3.84 -8.13 4.58
CA THR A 17 -2.63 -7.32 4.39
C THR A 17 -1.80 -7.84 3.20
N ILE A 18 -1.58 -9.15 3.14
CA ILE A 18 -0.79 -9.79 2.07
C ILE A 18 -1.45 -9.51 0.71
N ILE A 19 -2.75 -9.74 0.58
CA ILE A 19 -3.50 -9.47 -0.66
C ILE A 19 -3.44 -8.00 -1.03
N PHE A 20 -3.68 -7.11 -0.06
CA PHE A 20 -3.67 -5.68 -0.26
C PHE A 20 -2.32 -5.20 -0.83
N ILE A 21 -1.22 -5.59 -0.19
CA ILE A 21 0.13 -5.21 -0.64
C ILE A 21 0.44 -5.84 -2.00
N LEU A 22 0.09 -7.12 -2.23
CA LEU A 22 0.30 -7.77 -3.52
C LEU A 22 -0.45 -7.08 -4.66
N GLY A 23 -1.70 -6.67 -4.45
CA GLY A 23 -2.46 -5.92 -5.44
C GLY A 23 -1.74 -4.63 -5.86
N TRP A 24 -1.21 -3.89 -4.89
CA TRP A 24 -0.42 -2.69 -5.16
C TRP A 24 0.93 -2.99 -5.81
N ILE A 25 1.61 -4.08 -5.44
CA ILE A 25 2.85 -4.52 -6.10
C ILE A 25 2.58 -4.82 -7.58
N ILE A 26 1.50 -5.54 -7.89
CA ILE A 26 1.14 -5.87 -9.28
C ILE A 26 0.86 -4.58 -10.05
N TYR A 27 0.05 -3.68 -9.49
CA TYR A 27 -0.29 -2.40 -10.11
C TYR A 27 0.97 -1.57 -10.44
N TYR A 28 1.82 -1.34 -9.45
CA TYR A 28 3.05 -0.56 -9.64
C TYR A 28 4.11 -1.30 -10.45
N GLY A 29 4.14 -2.63 -10.40
CA GLY A 29 5.02 -3.46 -11.23
C GLY A 29 4.69 -3.33 -12.71
N VAL A 30 3.41 -3.42 -13.07
CA VAL A 30 2.94 -3.17 -14.44
C VAL A 30 3.28 -1.75 -14.89
N PHE A 31 3.11 -0.76 -14.01
CA PHE A 31 3.49 0.61 -14.30
C PHE A 31 5.00 0.74 -14.59
N VAL A 32 5.86 0.23 -13.71
CA VAL A 32 7.33 0.27 -13.90
C VAL A 32 7.74 -0.43 -15.19
N ILE A 33 7.17 -1.60 -15.51
CA ILE A 33 7.44 -2.30 -16.77
C ILE A 33 7.04 -1.44 -17.97
N ASN A 34 5.85 -0.85 -17.95
CA ASN A 34 5.39 0.03 -19.03
C ASN A 34 6.31 1.25 -19.21
N VAL A 35 6.78 1.82 -18.10
CA VAL A 35 7.75 2.92 -18.12
C VAL A 35 9.06 2.51 -18.78
N LEU A 36 9.60 1.34 -18.43
CA LEU A 36 10.86 0.84 -18.98
C LEU A 36 10.73 0.48 -20.48
N LEU A 37 9.61 -0.11 -20.89
CA LEU A 37 9.42 -0.60 -22.25
C LEU A 37 8.96 0.47 -23.24
N LYS A 38 8.07 1.37 -22.82
CA LYS A 38 7.37 2.31 -23.73
C LYS A 38 7.75 3.77 -23.48
N GLY A 39 8.50 4.05 -22.42
CA GLY A 39 8.65 5.40 -21.91
C GLY A 39 7.32 5.96 -21.39
N TYR A 40 7.34 7.15 -20.80
CA TYR A 40 6.15 7.76 -20.20
C TYR A 40 5.66 8.91 -21.06
N ARG A 41 4.43 8.74 -21.56
CA ARG A 41 3.74 9.71 -22.39
C ARG A 41 2.98 10.69 -21.49
N LEU A 42 3.69 11.73 -21.05
CA LEU A 42 3.07 12.92 -20.46
C LEU A 42 2.80 13.94 -21.56
N VAL A 43 1.68 14.66 -21.43
CA VAL A 43 1.39 15.85 -22.24
C VAL A 43 2.52 16.86 -22.07
N GLU A 44 2.90 17.56 -23.15
CA GLU A 44 4.09 18.44 -23.18
C GLU A 44 4.11 19.47 -22.04
N LYS A 45 2.94 20.02 -21.67
CA LYS A 45 2.75 20.94 -20.54
C LYS A 45 3.33 20.42 -19.22
N TYR A 46 3.40 19.09 -19.03
CA TYR A 46 3.81 18.44 -17.79
C TYR A 46 5.13 17.66 -17.90
N ILE A 47 5.90 17.84 -18.97
CA ILE A 47 7.13 17.06 -19.20
C ILE A 47 8.17 17.24 -18.07
N LYS A 48 8.18 18.40 -17.41
CA LYS A 48 9.05 18.69 -16.25
C LYS A 48 8.79 17.77 -15.06
N PHE A 49 7.57 17.25 -14.92
CA PHE A 49 7.20 16.33 -13.83
C PHE A 49 7.56 14.87 -14.12
N ARG A 50 8.01 14.55 -15.34
CA ARG A 50 8.29 13.18 -15.77
C ARG A 50 9.28 12.46 -14.84
N ILE A 51 10.45 13.07 -14.60
CA ILE A 51 11.51 12.48 -13.75
C ILE A 51 11.03 12.33 -12.30
N PRO A 52 10.46 13.37 -11.64
CA PRO A 52 9.90 13.22 -10.31
C PRO A 52 8.87 12.10 -10.19
N ILE A 53 7.94 11.98 -11.15
CA ILE A 53 6.92 10.92 -11.17
C ILE A 53 7.56 9.55 -11.25
N TYR A 54 8.56 9.35 -12.11
CA TYR A 54 9.27 8.09 -12.19
C TYR A 54 9.94 7.70 -10.89
N PHE A 55 10.67 8.64 -10.30
CA PHE A 55 11.40 8.40 -9.08
C PHE A 55 10.45 8.04 -7.93
N LEU A 56 9.33 8.77 -7.81
CA LEU A 56 8.27 8.46 -6.85
C LEU A 56 7.65 7.08 -7.06
N ASN A 57 7.32 6.71 -8.30
CA ASN A 57 6.76 5.38 -8.61
C ASN A 57 7.75 4.27 -8.25
N PHE A 58 9.04 4.45 -8.53
CA PHE A 58 10.07 3.47 -8.20
C PHE A 58 10.26 3.31 -6.68
N ILE A 59 10.25 4.42 -5.94
CA ILE A 59 10.28 4.40 -4.47
C ILE A 59 9.07 3.66 -3.91
N VAL A 60 7.86 3.97 -4.39
CA VAL A 60 6.63 3.30 -3.96
C VAL A 60 6.72 1.80 -4.22
N PHE A 61 7.15 1.39 -5.40
CA PHE A 61 7.31 -0.02 -5.74
C PHE A 61 8.31 -0.73 -4.82
N THR A 62 9.45 -0.10 -4.54
CA THR A 62 10.46 -0.67 -3.62
C THR A 62 9.93 -0.76 -2.19
N LEU A 63 9.25 0.27 -1.70
CA LEU A 63 8.65 0.27 -0.37
C LEU A 63 7.54 -0.76 -0.22
N LEU A 64 6.76 -1.02 -1.26
CA LEU A 64 5.78 -2.10 -1.27
C LEU A 64 6.44 -3.47 -1.09
N ILE A 65 7.55 -3.74 -1.80
CA ILE A 65 8.33 -4.98 -1.64
C ILE A 65 8.89 -5.08 -0.21
N VAL A 66 9.48 -4.00 0.29
CA VAL A 66 10.03 -3.97 1.67
C VAL A 66 8.93 -4.19 2.70
N THR A 67 7.76 -3.57 2.52
CA THR A 67 6.59 -3.76 3.40
C THR A 67 6.16 -5.22 3.36
N PHE A 68 6.04 -5.81 2.17
CA PHE A 68 5.68 -7.23 1.97
C PHE A 68 6.61 -8.16 2.73
N VAL A 69 7.93 -7.98 2.61
CA VAL A 69 8.92 -8.77 3.36
C VAL A 69 8.72 -8.62 4.87
N HIS A 70 8.45 -7.40 5.36
CA HIS A 70 8.23 -7.16 6.79
C HIS A 70 6.89 -7.71 7.30
N VAL A 71 5.90 -7.97 6.43
CA VAL A 71 4.67 -8.70 6.80
C VAL A 71 5.03 -10.12 7.24
N PHE A 72 5.82 -10.85 6.45
CA PHE A 72 6.22 -12.23 6.79
C PHE A 72 7.16 -12.31 8.00
N LYS A 73 7.96 -11.27 8.23
CA LYS A 73 8.82 -11.17 9.43
C LYS A 73 8.07 -10.76 10.69
N GLU A 74 6.76 -10.50 10.59
CA GLU A 74 5.93 -9.97 11.68
C GLU A 74 6.50 -8.74 12.38
N SER A 75 7.26 -7.94 11.63
CA SER A 75 8.03 -6.84 12.21
C SER A 75 7.15 -5.61 12.40
N LYS A 76 7.30 -4.91 13.53
CA LYS A 76 6.69 -3.59 13.74
C LYS A 76 7.08 -2.55 12.68
N LYS A 77 8.21 -2.75 11.97
CA LYS A 77 8.62 -1.89 10.86
C LYS A 77 7.66 -1.95 9.67
N MET A 78 6.89 -3.03 9.54
CA MET A 78 5.84 -3.17 8.52
C MET A 78 4.87 -2.00 8.55
N PHE A 79 4.41 -1.55 9.73
CA PHE A 79 3.49 -0.43 9.86
C PHE A 79 4.11 0.86 9.33
N MET A 80 5.36 1.12 9.70
CA MET A 80 6.07 2.31 9.23
C MET A 80 6.16 2.33 7.70
N TYR A 81 6.60 1.22 7.09
CA TYR A 81 6.72 1.12 5.63
C TYR A 81 5.36 1.17 4.93
N LEU A 82 4.31 0.55 5.48
CA LEU A 82 2.95 0.59 4.93
C LEU A 82 2.42 2.03 4.91
N ASN A 83 2.56 2.76 6.02
CA ASN A 83 2.09 4.14 6.13
C ASN A 83 2.90 5.09 5.23
N MET A 84 4.24 4.93 5.18
CA MET A 84 5.09 5.69 4.26
C MET A 84 4.70 5.46 2.79
N THR A 85 4.49 4.20 2.42
CA THR A 85 4.02 3.82 1.08
C THR A 85 2.68 4.47 0.77
N CYS A 86 1.72 4.39 1.70
CA CYS A 86 0.39 4.97 1.54
C CYS A 86 0.44 6.48 1.28
N VAL A 87 1.24 7.23 2.05
CA VAL A 87 1.43 8.68 1.85
C VAL A 87 1.99 8.98 0.45
N LEU A 88 2.98 8.22 0.00
CA LEU A 88 3.56 8.41 -1.33
C LEU A 88 2.59 8.08 -2.47
N ILE A 89 1.75 7.05 -2.30
CA ILE A 89 0.67 6.72 -3.25
C ILE A 89 -0.34 7.87 -3.31
N ILE A 90 -0.70 8.48 -2.17
CA ILE A 90 -1.61 9.65 -2.16
C ILE A 90 -1.01 10.83 -2.94
N ILE A 91 0.29 11.12 -2.73
CA ILE A 91 0.98 12.20 -3.45
C ILE A 91 0.98 11.91 -4.96
N LEU A 92 1.36 10.69 -5.36
CA LEU A 92 1.35 10.27 -6.76
C LEU A 92 -0.05 10.31 -7.38
N GLY A 93 -1.05 9.79 -6.68
CA GLY A 93 -2.44 9.77 -7.12
C GLY A 93 -2.98 11.19 -7.31
N SER A 94 -2.67 12.10 -6.38
CA SER A 94 -3.10 13.49 -6.45
C SER A 94 -2.45 14.24 -7.61
N LEU A 95 -1.14 14.03 -7.82
CA LEU A 95 -0.42 14.61 -8.95
C LEU A 95 -0.94 14.07 -10.28
N SER A 96 -1.16 12.76 -10.38
CA SER A 96 -1.73 12.11 -11.57
C SER A 96 -3.14 12.60 -11.86
N PHE A 97 -3.97 12.75 -10.82
CA PHE A 97 -5.32 13.31 -10.95
C PHE A 97 -5.29 14.74 -11.50
N TYR A 98 -4.44 15.60 -10.92
CA TYR A 98 -4.27 16.98 -11.37
C TYR A 98 -3.84 17.05 -12.85
N ILE A 99 -2.85 16.24 -13.25
CA ILE A 99 -2.33 16.21 -14.62
C ILE A 99 -3.38 15.73 -15.63
N ASN A 100 -4.13 14.67 -15.29
CA ASN A 100 -5.05 14.02 -16.22
C ASN A 100 -6.40 14.73 -16.33
N TYR A 101 -6.85 15.41 -15.28
CA TYR A 101 -8.16 16.06 -15.25
C TYR A 101 -8.08 17.59 -15.36
N ASP A 102 -6.89 18.20 -15.33
CA ASP A 102 -6.60 19.63 -15.53
C ASP A 102 -7.79 20.54 -15.14
N GLU A 103 -8.43 21.23 -16.09
CA GLU A 103 -9.52 22.20 -15.85
C GLU A 103 -10.84 21.59 -15.34
N ILE A 104 -11.06 20.28 -15.48
CA ILE A 104 -12.27 19.58 -15.07
C ILE A 104 -12.14 18.84 -13.72
N TRP A 105 -11.00 19.00 -13.03
CA TRP A 105 -10.71 18.34 -11.75
C TRP A 105 -11.83 18.51 -10.70
N GLY A 106 -12.43 19.69 -10.60
CA GLY A 106 -13.48 19.99 -9.63
C GLY A 106 -14.73 19.11 -9.77
N LYS A 107 -15.01 18.60 -10.98
CA LYS A 107 -16.13 17.68 -11.22
C LYS A 107 -15.85 16.27 -10.67
N TYR A 108 -14.58 15.86 -10.66
CA TYR A 108 -14.17 14.48 -10.35
C TYR A 108 -13.53 14.33 -8.96
N ILE A 109 -13.30 15.43 -8.24
CA ILE A 109 -12.59 15.39 -6.95
C ILE A 109 -13.27 14.49 -5.92
N TYR A 110 -14.60 14.52 -5.82
CA TYR A 110 -15.31 13.67 -4.86
C TYR A 110 -15.16 12.19 -5.21
N SER A 111 -15.25 11.82 -6.49
CA SER A 111 -15.01 10.44 -6.94
C SER A 111 -13.56 10.02 -6.68
N PHE A 112 -12.61 10.91 -6.88
CA PHE A 112 -11.20 10.66 -6.60
C PHE A 112 -10.94 10.44 -5.10
N LEU A 113 -11.44 11.32 -4.24
CA LEU A 113 -11.33 11.20 -2.78
C LEU A 113 -12.04 9.95 -2.26
N PHE A 114 -13.21 9.63 -2.80
CA PHE A 114 -13.93 8.41 -2.48
C PHE A 114 -13.11 7.17 -2.86
N GLY A 115 -12.54 7.14 -4.06
CA GLY A 115 -11.66 6.05 -4.51
C GLY A 115 -10.42 5.90 -3.64
N LEU A 116 -9.72 6.99 -3.30
CA LEU A 116 -8.58 6.96 -2.37
C LEU A 116 -8.98 6.43 -1.01
N THR A 117 -10.14 6.84 -0.50
CA THR A 117 -10.62 6.40 0.81
C THR A 117 -10.92 4.91 0.79
N LEU A 118 -11.62 4.42 -0.23
CA LEU A 118 -12.07 3.03 -0.33
C LEU A 118 -10.92 2.05 -0.61
N PHE A 119 -9.99 2.41 -1.51
CA PHE A 119 -8.98 1.47 -2.00
C PHE A 119 -7.60 1.64 -1.36
N LEU A 120 -7.37 2.70 -0.58
CA LEU A 120 -6.06 2.96 0.01
C LEU A 120 -6.16 3.28 1.50
N ILE A 121 -6.84 4.37 1.87
CA ILE A 121 -6.83 4.86 3.26
C ILE A 121 -7.59 3.90 4.18
N GLY A 122 -8.82 3.51 3.82
CA GLY A 122 -9.65 2.58 4.59
C GLY A 122 -8.95 1.25 4.84
N PRO A 123 -8.46 0.55 3.81
CA PRO A 123 -7.69 -0.68 3.98
C PRO A 123 -6.44 -0.49 4.85
N THR A 124 -5.70 0.62 4.68
CA THR A 124 -4.50 0.89 5.49
C THR A 124 -4.85 1.09 6.97
N LEU A 125 -5.91 1.85 7.27
CA LEU A 125 -6.40 2.04 8.63
C LEU A 125 -6.89 0.72 9.25
N PHE A 126 -7.62 -0.09 8.48
CA PHE A 126 -8.05 -1.42 8.90
C PHE A 126 -6.85 -2.30 9.27
N ILE A 127 -5.83 -2.36 8.40
CA ILE A 127 -4.62 -3.14 8.64
C ILE A 127 -3.89 -2.65 9.89
N ASN A 128 -3.68 -1.33 10.01
CA ASN A 128 -3.04 -0.74 11.17
C ASN A 128 -3.81 -1.09 12.45
N TYR A 129 -5.13 -0.89 12.48
CA TYR A 129 -5.96 -1.13 13.66
C TYR A 129 -5.96 -2.59 14.10
N PHE A 130 -6.12 -3.53 13.16
CA PHE A 130 -6.23 -4.95 13.50
C PHE A 130 -4.90 -5.66 13.74
N LYS A 131 -3.79 -5.17 13.17
CA LYS A 131 -2.46 -5.73 13.48
C LYS A 131 -1.72 -5.03 14.63
N HIS A 132 -2.13 -3.83 15.08
CA HIS A 132 -1.39 -3.10 16.14
C HIS A 132 -1.41 -3.77 17.52
N THR A 133 -2.30 -4.75 17.71
CA THR A 133 -2.40 -5.56 18.92
C THR A 133 -1.85 -6.96 18.63
N PRO A 134 -0.51 -7.16 18.64
CA PRO A 134 0.02 -8.50 18.62
C PRO A 134 -0.46 -9.21 19.88
N ALA A 135 -1.22 -10.30 19.72
CA ALA A 135 -1.21 -11.33 20.75
C ALA A 135 0.25 -11.80 20.86
N LYS A 136 0.77 -11.95 22.08
CA LYS A 136 2.12 -12.48 22.32
C LYS A 136 2.35 -13.67 21.38
N ASN A 137 3.37 -13.55 20.54
CA ASN A 137 3.83 -14.51 19.53
C ASN A 137 3.39 -15.96 19.79
N GLU A 138 2.37 -16.43 19.09
CA GLU A 138 2.05 -17.87 19.06
C GLU A 138 3.12 -18.64 18.26
N ILE A 139 3.73 -18.02 17.24
CA ILE A 139 4.81 -18.64 16.44
C ILE A 139 6.07 -18.90 17.27
N GLU A 140 6.34 -18.08 18.30
CA GLU A 140 7.47 -18.25 19.22
C GLU A 140 7.17 -19.26 20.35
N ASN A 141 5.91 -19.72 20.46
CA ASN A 141 5.46 -20.76 21.40
C ASN A 141 5.18 -22.11 20.72
N ILE A 142 5.21 -22.20 19.38
CA ILE A 142 5.21 -23.48 18.66
C ILE A 142 6.58 -24.12 18.88
N GLY A 143 6.70 -24.90 19.95
CA GLY A 143 7.96 -25.53 20.39
C GLY A 143 8.26 -25.40 21.88
N LYS A 144 7.52 -24.56 22.62
CA LYS A 144 7.57 -24.51 24.09
C LYS A 144 6.45 -25.36 24.69
N HIS A 145 6.41 -26.63 24.32
CA HIS A 145 5.85 -27.63 25.23
C HIS A 145 7.00 -28.00 26.16
N ASN A 146 6.99 -27.45 27.37
CA ASN A 146 7.73 -28.07 28.45
C ASN A 146 7.05 -29.41 28.72
N ASP A 147 7.83 -30.49 28.59
CA ASP A 147 7.54 -31.74 29.29
C ASP A 147 7.39 -31.50 30.80
#